data_AF-A0A2E0HWP6-F1
#
_entry.id   AF-A0A2E0HWP6-F1
#
_cell.length_a   1.000
_cell.length_b   1.000
_cell.length_c   1.000
_cell.angle_alpha   90.00
_cell.angle_beta   90.00
_cell.angle_gamma   90.00
#
_symmetry.space_group_name_H-M   'P 1'
#
loop_
_entity.id
_entity.type
_entity.pdbx_description
1 polymer ?
#
loop_
_entity_poly.entity_id
_entity_poly.type
_entity_poly.pdbx_seq_one_letter_code
_entity_poly.pdbx_strand_id
1 'polypeptide(L)'
;MQKRNIIEIVGIISVVGSLVFVGIEIKQNTSAVRGATQQAVSSQVSEMYRIVSENERMADLINQALKGATKNDLSEADYVSFWNFQMMGLRRIENIYLQYKNGLLTEDAFSRIGMGIYRTKLVREVWDERRGDFEKDFAEFFERLRDNE
;
A
#
# COMPACT_ATOMS: atom_id res chain seq x y z
N MET A 1 52.66 -15.75 -28.39
CA MET A 1 52.23 -14.80 -27.35
C MET A 1 51.07 -13.91 -27.80
N GLN A 2 51.05 -13.36 -29.02
CA GLN A 2 49.98 -12.46 -29.50
C GLN A 2 48.54 -13.03 -29.45
N LYS A 3 48.32 -14.31 -29.79
CA LYS A 3 46.96 -14.92 -29.77
C LYS A 3 46.36 -15.00 -28.37
N ARG A 4 47.18 -15.21 -27.33
CA ARG A 4 46.72 -15.31 -25.94
C ARG A 4 46.18 -13.97 -25.45
N ASN A 5 46.89 -12.89 -25.73
CA ASN A 5 46.48 -11.54 -25.36
C ASN A 5 45.16 -11.13 -26.05
N ILE A 6 44.93 -11.54 -27.30
CA ILE A 6 43.66 -11.29 -28.00
C ILE A 6 42.50 -12.02 -27.31
N ILE A 7 42.69 -13.30 -26.96
CA ILE A 7 41.68 -14.09 -26.26
C ILE A 7 41.38 -13.50 -24.87
N GLU A 8 42.42 -13.06 -24.15
CA GLU A 8 42.28 -12.38 -22.85
C GLU A 8 41.48 -11.07 -22.97
N ILE A 9 41.77 -10.23 -23.97
CA ILE A 9 41.03 -8.98 -24.22
C ILE A 9 39.57 -9.27 -24.55
N VAL A 10 39.30 -10.24 -25.42
CA VAL A 10 37.93 -10.65 -25.76
C VAL A 10 37.19 -11.18 -24.54
N GLY A 11 37.87 -11.97 -23.69
CA GLY A 11 37.32 -12.47 -22.43
C GLY A 11 36.92 -11.33 -21.48
N ILE A 12 37.81 -10.35 -21.28
CA ILE A 12 37.53 -9.18 -20.43
C ILE A 12 36.37 -8.37 -20.99
N ILE A 13 36.35 -8.09 -22.30
CA ILE A 13 35.25 -7.36 -22.95
C ILE A 13 33.93 -8.13 -22.79
N SER A 14 33.95 -9.45 -22.90
CA SER A 14 32.77 -10.29 -22.72
C SER A 14 32.25 -10.22 -21.29
N VAL A 15 33.13 -10.28 -20.28
CA VAL A 15 32.75 -10.12 -18.86
C VAL A 15 32.16 -8.73 -18.59
N VAL A 16 32.81 -7.67 -19.09
CA VAL A 16 32.30 -6.29 -18.95
C VAL A 16 30.94 -6.14 -19.63
N GLY A 17 30.79 -6.68 -20.85
CA GLY A 17 29.52 -6.69 -21.57
C GLY A 17 28.42 -7.41 -20.81
N SER A 18 28.71 -8.57 -20.22
CA SER A 18 27.77 -9.32 -19.37
C SER A 18 27.37 -8.53 -18.13
N LEU A 19 28.30 -7.83 -17.47
CA LEU A 19 27.98 -6.99 -16.30
C LEU A 19 27.07 -5.81 -16.66
N VAL A 20 27.30 -5.18 -17.82
CA VAL A 20 26.42 -4.12 -18.34
C VAL A 20 25.03 -4.68 -18.61
N PHE A 21 24.94 -5.83 -19.26
CA PHE A 21 23.67 -6.51 -19.55
C PHE A 21 22.89 -6.82 -18.26
N VAL A 22 23.54 -7.41 -17.24
CA VAL A 22 22.93 -7.66 -15.92
C VAL A 22 22.46 -6.37 -15.27
N GLY A 23 23.23 -5.28 -15.35
CA GLY A 23 22.81 -3.98 -14.84
C GLY A 23 21.52 -3.45 -15.50
N ILE A 24 21.38 -3.68 -16.82
CA ILE A 24 20.16 -3.33 -17.57
C ILE A 24 18.99 -4.22 -17.12
N GLU A 25 19.19 -5.54 -17.00
CA GLU A 25 18.15 -6.48 -16.53
C GLU A 25 17.65 -6.12 -15.13
N ILE A 26 18.55 -5.80 -14.20
CA ILE A 26 18.17 -5.37 -12.83
C ILE A 26 17.32 -4.09 -12.89
N LYS A 27 17.68 -3.12 -13.73
CA LYS A 27 16.92 -1.88 -13.89
C LYS A 27 15.52 -2.14 -14.48
N GLN A 28 15.42 -3.02 -15.48
CA GLN A 28 14.14 -3.42 -16.08
C GLN A 28 13.26 -4.17 -15.07
N ASN A 29 13.84 -5.13 -14.34
CA ASN A 29 13.15 -5.87 -13.29
C ASN A 29 12.64 -4.92 -12.18
N THR A 30 13.47 -3.99 -11.71
CA THR A 30 13.07 -2.98 -10.71
C THR A 30 11.88 -2.15 -11.21
N SER A 31 11.89 -1.75 -12.48
CA SER A 31 10.79 -0.98 -13.08
C SER A 31 9.50 -1.81 -13.21
N ALA A 32 9.62 -3.08 -13.59
CA ALA A 32 8.50 -4.01 -13.67
C ALA A 32 7.88 -4.28 -12.29
N VAL A 33 8.70 -4.49 -11.26
CA VAL A 33 8.25 -4.67 -9.87
C VAL A 33 7.48 -3.44 -9.39
N ARG A 34 8.02 -2.22 -9.60
CA ARG A 34 7.30 -0.98 -9.26
C ARG A 34 5.94 -0.88 -9.95
N GLY A 35 5.88 -1.19 -11.25
CA GLY A 35 4.63 -1.22 -12.00
C GLY A 35 3.62 -2.23 -11.44
N ALA A 36 4.09 -3.44 -11.13
CA ALA A 36 3.25 -4.48 -10.52
C ALA A 36 2.71 -4.06 -9.15
N THR A 37 3.51 -3.38 -8.33
CA THR A 37 3.05 -2.94 -7.01
C THR A 37 2.05 -1.79 -7.10
N GLN A 38 2.25 -0.85 -8.03
CA GLN A 38 1.25 0.19 -8.32
C GLN A 38 -0.08 -0.43 -8.78
N GLN A 39 -0.03 -1.46 -9.63
CA GLN A 39 -1.21 -2.18 -10.08
C GLN A 39 -1.92 -2.89 -8.92
N ALA A 40 -1.17 -3.52 -8.01
CA ALA A 40 -1.74 -4.18 -6.83
C ALA A 40 -2.47 -3.19 -5.90
N VAL A 41 -1.84 -2.05 -5.60
CA VAL A 41 -2.47 -0.98 -4.81
C VAL A 41 -3.73 -0.45 -5.49
N SER A 42 -3.71 -0.28 -6.81
CA SER A 42 -4.88 0.15 -7.58
C SER A 42 -6.00 -0.90 -7.55
N SER A 43 -5.66 -2.18 -7.70
CA SER A 43 -6.62 -3.29 -7.67
C SER A 43 -7.32 -3.38 -6.31
N GLN A 44 -6.59 -3.16 -5.21
CA GLN A 44 -7.17 -3.18 -3.88
C GLN A 44 -8.18 -2.04 -3.67
N VAL A 45 -7.92 -0.84 -4.22
CA VAL A 45 -8.89 0.27 -4.20
C VAL A 45 -10.13 -0.07 -5.00
N SER A 46 -9.96 -0.59 -6.21
CA SER A 46 -11.09 -0.98 -7.06
C SER A 46 -11.97 -2.03 -6.37
N GLU A 47 -11.36 -2.98 -5.67
CA GLU A 47 -12.11 -3.97 -4.90
C GLU A 47 -12.88 -3.35 -3.72
N MET A 48 -12.28 -2.41 -2.98
CA MET A 48 -13.00 -1.68 -1.94
C MET A 48 -14.21 -0.92 -2.51
N TYR A 49 -14.05 -0.25 -3.66
CA TYR A 49 -15.16 0.42 -4.33
C TYR A 49 -16.22 -0.56 -4.81
N ARG A 50 -15.82 -1.72 -5.35
CA ARG A 50 -16.75 -2.76 -5.79
C ARG A 50 -17.60 -3.27 -4.62
N ILE A 51 -16.97 -3.58 -3.47
CA ILE A 51 -17.67 -4.02 -2.26
C ILE A 51 -18.73 -2.99 -1.84
N VAL A 52 -18.38 -1.69 -1.80
CA VAL A 52 -19.33 -0.64 -1.43
C VAL A 52 -20.43 -0.48 -2.49
N SER A 53 -20.10 -0.60 -3.78
CA SER A 53 -21.04 -0.39 -4.89
C SER A 53 -22.05 -1.53 -5.05
N GLU A 54 -21.65 -2.76 -4.73
CA GLU A 54 -22.46 -3.97 -4.92
C GLU A 54 -23.16 -4.44 -3.63
N ASN A 55 -22.86 -3.81 -2.48
CA ASN A 55 -23.43 -4.17 -1.18
C ASN A 55 -24.08 -2.96 -0.52
N GLU A 56 -25.40 -2.86 -0.64
CA GLU A 56 -26.20 -1.76 -0.08
C GLU A 56 -25.99 -1.60 1.44
N ARG A 57 -25.89 -2.71 2.18
CA ARG A 57 -25.61 -2.68 3.62
C ARG A 57 -24.25 -2.05 3.91
N MET A 58 -23.20 -2.39 3.16
CA MET A 58 -21.89 -1.76 3.32
C MET A 58 -21.92 -0.28 2.94
N ALA A 59 -22.62 0.08 1.86
CA ALA A 59 -22.80 1.48 1.47
C ALA A 59 -23.47 2.31 2.57
N ASP A 60 -24.50 1.76 3.21
CA ASP A 60 -25.17 2.41 4.33
C ASP A 60 -24.25 2.55 5.54
N LEU A 61 -23.49 1.53 5.92
CA LEU A 61 -22.52 1.62 7.02
C LEU A 61 -21.45 2.69 6.79
N ILE A 62 -20.95 2.81 5.55
CA ILE A 62 -20.02 3.89 5.18
C ILE A 62 -20.69 5.26 5.30
N ASN A 63 -21.93 5.40 4.84
CA ASN A 63 -22.71 6.63 4.96
C ASN A 63 -22.97 7.01 6.43
N GLN A 64 -23.29 6.05 7.28
CA GLN A 64 -23.46 6.25 8.72
C GLN A 64 -22.16 6.75 9.38
N ALA A 65 -21.02 6.12 9.06
CA ALA A 65 -19.71 6.56 9.54
C ALA A 65 -19.40 8.00 9.15
N LEU A 66 -19.66 8.38 7.89
CA LEU A 66 -19.48 9.74 7.38
C LEU A 66 -20.41 10.76 8.05
N LYS A 67 -21.60 10.33 8.48
CA LYS A 67 -22.55 11.13 9.27
C LYS A 67 -22.20 11.21 10.76
N GLY A 68 -21.11 10.56 11.18
CA GLY A 68 -20.60 10.63 12.54
C GLY A 68 -21.18 9.62 13.51
N ALA A 69 -21.69 8.49 12.99
CA ALA A 69 -22.03 7.32 13.81
C ALA A 69 -20.81 6.84 14.62
N THR A 70 -21.12 6.14 15.70
CA THR A 70 -20.21 5.49 16.64
C THR A 70 -20.54 4.01 16.71
N LYS A 71 -19.67 3.20 17.34
CA LYS A 71 -19.85 1.76 17.49
C LYS A 71 -21.20 1.41 18.13
N ASN A 72 -21.69 2.24 19.05
CA ASN A 72 -22.95 2.03 19.75
C ASN A 72 -24.19 2.24 18.85
N ASP A 73 -24.04 2.89 17.70
CA ASP A 73 -25.11 3.08 16.73
C ASP A 73 -25.28 1.88 15.79
N LEU A 74 -24.33 0.92 15.80
CA LEU A 74 -24.31 -0.24 14.93
C LEU A 74 -24.70 -1.51 15.70
N SER A 75 -25.32 -2.46 15.00
CA SER A 75 -25.41 -3.83 15.51
C SER A 75 -24.03 -4.48 15.58
N GLU A 76 -23.85 -5.50 16.42
CA GLU A 76 -22.57 -6.23 16.49
C GLU A 76 -22.14 -6.79 15.13
N ALA A 77 -23.09 -7.35 14.36
CA ALA A 77 -22.82 -7.89 13.04
C ALA A 77 -22.42 -6.79 12.03
N ASP A 78 -23.01 -5.60 12.13
CA ASP A 78 -22.66 -4.43 11.32
C ASP A 78 -21.28 -3.90 11.67
N TYR A 79 -21.01 -3.75 12.97
CA TYR A 79 -19.69 -3.35 13.44
C TYR A 79 -18.62 -4.33 12.97
N VAL A 80 -18.89 -5.64 13.03
CA VAL A 80 -17.97 -6.67 12.50
C VAL A 80 -17.70 -6.49 11.01
N SER A 81 -18.75 -6.28 10.22
CA SER A 81 -18.61 -6.08 8.78
C SER A 81 -17.82 -4.79 8.47
N PHE A 82 -18.14 -3.72 9.20
CA PHE A 82 -17.51 -2.41 9.04
C PHE A 82 -16.03 -2.45 9.41
N TRP A 83 -15.66 -2.93 10.60
CA TRP A 83 -14.26 -2.92 11.01
C TRP A 83 -13.39 -3.81 10.12
N ASN A 84 -13.91 -4.93 9.60
CA ASN A 84 -13.17 -5.76 8.64
C ASN A 84 -12.87 -4.98 7.35
N PHE A 85 -13.86 -4.25 6.84
CA PHE A 85 -13.68 -3.39 5.67
C PHE A 85 -12.67 -2.28 5.94
N GLN A 86 -12.71 -1.64 7.11
CA GLN A 86 -11.72 -0.62 7.48
C GLN A 86 -10.31 -1.20 7.64
N MET A 87 -10.18 -2.41 8.18
CA MET A 87 -8.89 -3.11 8.27
C MET A 87 -8.30 -3.41 6.89
N MET A 88 -9.12 -3.72 5.88
CA MET A 88 -8.65 -3.83 4.49
C MET A 88 -8.03 -2.50 4.01
N GLY A 89 -8.66 -1.36 4.31
CA GLY A 89 -8.15 -0.03 4.02
C GLY A 89 -6.85 0.31 4.78
N LEU A 90 -6.79 0.02 6.08
CA LEU A 90 -5.60 0.24 6.90
C LEU A 90 -4.40 -0.60 6.42
N ARG A 91 -4.62 -1.88 6.10
CA ARG A 91 -3.58 -2.77 5.52
C ARG A 91 -3.10 -2.29 4.16
N ARG A 92 -3.97 -1.66 3.36
CA ARG A 92 -3.57 -0.99 2.12
C ARG A 92 -2.60 0.16 2.41
N ILE A 93 -2.91 1.01 3.39
CA ILE A 93 -2.06 2.16 3.75
C ILE A 93 -0.72 1.68 4.31
N GLU A 94 -0.71 0.62 5.11
CA GLU A 94 0.50 -0.05 5.59
C GLU A 94 1.35 -0.55 4.43
N ASN A 95 0.75 -1.19 3.43
CA ASN A 95 1.47 -1.64 2.25
C ASN A 95 2.12 -0.47 1.48
N ILE A 96 1.42 0.66 1.33
CA ILE A 96 1.98 1.87 0.71
C ILE A 96 3.15 2.41 1.55
N TYR A 97 3.00 2.47 2.88
CA TYR A 97 4.05 2.91 3.80
C TYR A 97 5.32 2.04 3.70
N LEU A 98 5.16 0.71 3.68
CA LEU A 98 6.30 -0.22 3.55
C LEU A 98 7.02 -0.05 2.21
N GLN A 99 6.29 0.17 1.12
CA GLN A 99 6.88 0.42 -0.19
C GLN A 99 7.59 1.78 -0.28
N TYR A 100 7.04 2.81 0.37
CA TYR A 100 7.69 4.11 0.52
C TYR A 100 9.01 3.97 1.30
N LYS A 101 8.98 3.27 2.44
CA LYS A 101 10.17 2.98 3.27
C LYS A 101 11.27 2.24 2.48
N ASN A 102 10.87 1.38 1.55
CA ASN A 102 11.78 0.63 0.67
C ASN A 102 12.24 1.43 -0.58
N GLY A 103 11.84 2.68 -0.74
CA GLY A 103 12.23 3.53 -1.89
C GLY A 103 11.59 3.12 -3.23
N LEU A 104 10.50 2.34 -3.19
CA LEU A 104 9.73 1.96 -4.37
C LEU A 104 8.68 3.02 -4.73
N LEU A 105 8.08 3.63 -3.72
CA LEU A 105 7.11 4.72 -3.84
C LEU A 105 7.67 6.02 -3.26
N THR A 106 7.14 7.12 -3.75
CA THR A 106 7.41 8.49 -3.28
C THR A 106 6.29 8.96 -2.36
N GLU A 107 6.51 10.05 -1.62
CA GLU A 107 5.57 10.55 -0.61
C GLU A 107 4.20 10.96 -1.20
N ASP A 108 4.15 11.33 -2.49
CA ASP A 108 2.89 11.63 -3.19
C ASP A 108 1.92 10.43 -3.23
N ALA A 109 2.40 9.21 -3.00
CA ALA A 109 1.54 8.04 -2.89
C ALA A 109 0.49 8.17 -1.78
N PHE A 110 0.79 8.92 -0.72
CA PHE A 110 -0.12 9.11 0.42
C PHE A 110 -1.27 10.08 0.11
N SER A 111 -1.04 11.08 -0.76
CA SER A 111 -2.07 12.05 -1.17
C SER A 111 -3.30 11.42 -1.83
N ARG A 112 -3.17 10.17 -2.32
CA ARG A 112 -4.21 9.41 -3.02
C ARG A 112 -5.01 8.47 -2.11
N ILE A 113 -4.78 8.50 -0.80
CA ILE A 113 -5.46 7.61 0.14
C ILE A 113 -6.90 8.08 0.43
N GLY A 114 -7.14 9.39 0.45
CA GLY A 114 -8.43 9.95 0.84
C GLY A 114 -8.68 9.79 2.35
N MET A 115 -8.10 10.67 3.16
CA MET A 115 -8.10 10.51 4.62
C MET A 115 -9.45 10.74 5.31
N GLY A 116 -10.47 11.26 4.61
CA GLY A 116 -11.76 11.67 5.19
C GLY A 116 -12.46 10.57 6.00
N ILE A 117 -12.56 9.35 5.46
CA ILE A 117 -13.20 8.23 6.17
C ILE A 117 -12.45 7.84 7.45
N TYR A 118 -11.12 7.87 7.41
CA TYR A 118 -10.26 7.49 8.54
C TYR A 118 -10.29 8.49 9.70
N ARG A 119 -10.86 9.69 9.48
CA ARG A 119 -11.06 10.70 10.53
C ARG A 119 -12.40 10.61 11.23
N THR A 120 -13.34 9.81 10.71
CA THR A 120 -14.65 9.62 11.33
C THR A 120 -14.53 9.00 12.72
N LYS A 121 -15.52 9.27 13.59
CA LYS A 121 -15.53 8.74 14.96
C LYS A 121 -15.48 7.22 14.96
N LEU A 122 -16.33 6.57 14.17
CA LEU A 122 -16.39 5.12 14.08
C LEU A 122 -15.06 4.49 13.64
N VAL A 123 -14.35 5.08 12.67
CA VAL A 123 -13.04 4.52 12.25
C VAL A 123 -11.96 4.77 13.29
N ARG A 124 -12.02 5.87 14.05
CA ARG A 124 -11.13 6.09 15.20
C ARG A 124 -11.34 5.04 16.29
N GLU A 125 -12.59 4.68 16.59
CA GLU A 125 -12.89 3.61 17.55
C GLU A 125 -12.36 2.25 17.06
N VAL A 126 -12.51 1.95 15.76
CA VAL A 126 -11.88 0.76 15.15
C VAL A 126 -10.37 0.81 15.31
N TRP A 127 -9.74 1.96 15.05
CA TRP A 127 -8.29 2.14 15.21
C TRP A 127 -7.85 1.93 16.66
N ASP A 128 -8.56 2.50 17.63
CA ASP A 128 -8.21 2.36 19.04
C ASP A 128 -8.26 0.89 19.51
N GLU A 129 -9.21 0.11 18.98
CA GLU A 129 -9.32 -1.32 19.26
C GLU A 129 -8.27 -2.17 18.53
N ARG A 130 -7.81 -1.75 17.35
CA ARG A 130 -7.02 -2.60 16.42
C ARG A 130 -5.62 -2.11 16.10
N ARG A 131 -5.20 -0.93 16.57
CA ARG A 131 -3.84 -0.40 16.35
C ARG A 131 -2.74 -1.36 16.81
N GLY A 132 -3.03 -2.25 17.76
CA GLY A 132 -2.11 -3.29 18.22
C GLY A 132 -1.83 -4.39 17.18
N ASP A 133 -2.63 -4.49 16.12
CA ASP A 133 -2.43 -5.44 15.01
C ASP A 133 -1.35 -4.96 14.02
N PHE A 134 -0.80 -3.77 14.24
CA PHE A 134 0.18 -3.13 13.37
C PHE A 134 1.50 -2.89 14.11
N GLU A 135 2.58 -2.82 13.32
CA GLU A 135 3.88 -2.40 13.85
C GLU A 135 3.83 -0.96 14.37
N LYS A 136 4.60 -0.70 15.43
CA LYS A 136 4.59 0.60 16.11
C LYS A 136 4.97 1.75 15.18
N ASP A 137 5.92 1.53 14.27
CA ASP A 137 6.37 2.56 13.34
C ASP A 137 5.28 2.95 12.33
N PHE A 138 4.52 1.99 11.83
CA PHE A 138 3.36 2.25 10.99
C PHE A 138 2.26 2.96 11.77
N ALA A 139 1.96 2.53 12.99
CA ALA A 139 0.91 3.16 13.80
C ALA A 139 1.19 4.66 14.03
N GLU A 140 2.42 5.00 14.43
CA GLU A 140 2.85 6.40 14.58
C GLU A 140 2.80 7.17 13.26
N PHE A 141 3.19 6.55 12.16
CA PHE A 141 3.10 7.15 10.83
C PHE A 141 1.64 7.44 10.44
N PHE A 142 0.75 6.47 10.58
CA PHE A 142 -0.65 6.58 10.19
C PHE A 142 -1.37 7.65 11.02
N GLU A 143 -1.11 7.74 12.33
CA GLU A 143 -1.68 8.77 13.18
C GLU A 143 -1.25 10.17 12.73
N ARG A 144 0.05 10.36 12.43
CA ARG A 144 0.55 11.64 11.87
C ARG A 144 -0.09 11.95 10.52
N LEU A 145 -0.21 10.98 9.63
CA LEU A 145 -0.83 11.17 8.32
C LEU A 145 -2.32 11.55 8.47
N ARG A 146 -3.03 10.88 9.37
CA ARG A 146 -4.46 11.11 9.63
C ARG A 146 -4.71 12.49 10.22
N ASP A 147 -3.89 12.93 11.17
CA ASP A 147 -4.19 14.10 12.00
C ASP A 147 -3.60 15.42 11.45
N ASN A 148 -2.67 15.38 10.48
CA ASN A 148 -1.99 16.58 9.94
C ASN A 148 -2.43 17.01 8.53
N GLU A 149 -3.19 16.18 7.81
CA GLU A 149 -3.92 16.59 6.59
C GLU A 149 -5.36 17.04 6.93
#